data_AF-A0A966RMW2-F1
#
_entry.id   AF-A0A966RMW2-F1
#
_cell.length_a   1.000
_cell.length_b   1.000
_cell.length_c   1.000
_cell.angle_alpha   90.00
_cell.angle_beta   90.00
_cell.angle_gamma   90.00
#
_symmetry.space_group_name_H-M   'P 1'
#
loop_
_entity.id
_entity.type
_entity.pdbx_description
1 polymer ?
#
loop_
_entity_poly.entity_id
_entity_poly.type
_entity_poly.pdbx_seq_one_letter_code
_entity_poly.pdbx_strand_id
1 'polypeptide(L)'
;MRTESDDGVWASATANMRTYIILQERAKAFRADPRTAAALEKSGVNEFLQPTAAKGEGWKEIASESFDLEAAGKRGYHYEELDQLALEYLIGVY
;
A
#
# COMPACT_ATOMS: atom_id res chain seq x y z
N MET A 1 0.49 23.75 -30.73
CA MET A 1 1.80 23.49 -31.36
C MET A 1 2.58 22.57 -30.41
N ARG A 2 3.23 21.51 -30.90
CA ARG A 2 4.12 20.66 -30.10
C ARG A 2 5.44 21.43 -29.90
N THR A 3 5.94 21.53 -28.66
CA THR A 3 6.97 22.50 -28.26
C THR A 3 8.42 22.00 -28.39
N GLU A 4 8.62 20.69 -28.48
CA GLU A 4 9.95 20.07 -28.34
C GLU A 4 10.68 19.88 -29.68
N SER A 5 12.01 20.02 -29.64
CA SER A 5 12.95 19.57 -30.68
C SER A 5 13.32 18.09 -30.50
N ASP A 6 14.13 17.55 -31.41
CA ASP A 6 14.64 16.17 -31.32
C ASP A 6 15.45 15.92 -30.04
N ASP A 7 16.22 16.91 -29.56
CA ASP A 7 16.91 16.84 -28.26
C ASP A 7 15.89 16.70 -27.10
N GLY A 8 14.77 17.41 -27.19
CA GLY A 8 13.66 17.30 -26.23
C GLY A 8 13.02 15.91 -26.21
N VAL A 9 12.99 15.22 -27.36
CA VAL A 9 12.52 13.82 -27.43
C VAL A 9 13.43 12.89 -26.62
N TRP A 10 14.74 12.96 -26.83
CA TRP A 10 15.70 12.13 -26.09
C TRP A 10 15.76 12.49 -24.59
N ALA A 11 15.62 13.78 -24.26
CA ALA A 11 15.49 14.24 -22.88
C ALA A 11 14.24 13.65 -22.22
N SER A 12 13.09 13.63 -22.91
CA SER A 12 11.84 13.06 -22.39
C SER A 12 11.93 11.54 -22.18
N ALA A 13 12.57 10.80 -23.11
CA ALA A 13 12.79 9.37 -22.96
C ALA A 13 13.67 9.06 -21.73
N THR A 14 14.72 9.85 -21.54
CA THR A 14 15.59 9.77 -20.35
C THR A 14 14.82 10.13 -19.07
N ALA A 15 13.98 11.17 -19.10
CA ALA A 15 13.17 11.59 -17.96
C ALA A 15 12.20 10.49 -17.50
N ASN A 16 11.59 9.74 -18.42
CA ASN A 16 10.74 8.60 -18.06
C ASN A 16 11.49 7.54 -17.23
N MET A 17 12.68 7.14 -17.68
CA MET A 17 13.51 6.18 -16.94
C MET A 17 13.93 6.73 -15.58
N ARG A 18 14.33 8.01 -15.51
CA ARG A 18 14.71 8.67 -14.26
C ARG A 18 13.55 8.70 -13.27
N THR A 19 12.36 9.06 -13.72
CA THR A 19 11.15 9.07 -12.88
C THR A 19 10.88 7.68 -12.31
N TYR A 20 10.96 6.63 -13.15
CA TYR A 20 10.78 5.26 -12.68
C TYR A 20 11.78 4.89 -11.58
N ILE A 21 13.07 5.18 -11.78
CA ILE A 21 14.13 4.85 -10.82
C ILE A 21 13.91 5.59 -9.49
N ILE A 22 13.60 6.89 -9.54
CA ILE A 22 13.32 7.70 -8.34
C ILE A 22 12.13 7.11 -7.55
N LEU A 23 11.04 6.77 -8.23
CA LEU A 23 9.87 6.18 -7.59
C LEU A 23 10.17 4.78 -7.04
N GLN A 24 10.97 3.98 -7.75
CA GLN A 24 11.41 2.67 -7.29
C GLN A 24 12.24 2.76 -6.00
N GLU A 25 13.19 3.69 -5.93
CA GLU A 25 14.02 3.91 -4.74
C GLU A 25 13.18 4.31 -3.53
N ARG A 26 12.26 5.27 -3.71
CA ARG A 26 11.33 5.71 -2.66
C ARG A 26 10.41 4.59 -2.19
N ALA A 27 9.86 3.80 -3.12
CA ALA A 27 9.01 2.66 -2.79
C ALA A 27 9.77 1.58 -2.01
N LYS A 28 11.03 1.29 -2.38
CA LYS A 28 11.88 0.35 -1.63
C LYS A 28 12.15 0.85 -0.21
N ALA A 29 12.50 2.13 -0.05
CA ALA A 29 12.75 2.73 1.25
C ALA A 29 11.49 2.70 2.13
N PHE A 30 10.32 3.07 1.57
CA PHE A 30 9.04 2.97 2.25
C PHE A 30 8.76 1.57 2.78
N ARG A 31 8.99 0.53 1.96
CA ARG A 31 8.76 -0.88 2.36
C ARG A 31 9.80 -1.42 3.35
N ALA A 32 10.99 -0.83 3.42
CA ALA A 32 12.04 -1.22 4.35
C ALA A 32 11.90 -0.55 5.73
N ASP A 33 11.08 0.48 5.86
CA ASP A 33 10.89 1.21 7.13
C ASP A 33 10.08 0.38 8.15
N PRO A 34 10.61 0.18 9.38
CA PRO A 34 9.85 -0.44 10.46
C PRO A 34 8.53 0.28 10.80
N ARG A 35 8.47 1.62 10.64
CA ARG A 35 7.24 2.41 10.83
C ARG A 35 6.16 2.00 9.84
N THR A 36 6.54 1.81 8.57
CA THR A 36 5.63 1.33 7.52
C THR A 36 5.17 -0.10 7.80
N ALA A 37 6.07 -0.99 8.24
CA ALA A 37 5.69 -2.36 8.59
C ALA A 37 4.66 -2.38 9.73
N ALA A 38 4.86 -1.55 10.76
CA ALA A 38 3.92 -1.41 11.86
C ALA A 38 2.56 -0.83 11.41
N ALA A 39 2.56 0.19 10.55
CA ALA A 39 1.35 0.77 10.01
C ALA A 39 0.55 -0.22 9.16
N LEU A 40 1.22 -0.99 8.29
CA LEU A 40 0.58 -2.04 7.48
C LEU A 40 -0.10 -3.13 8.32
N GLU A 41 0.55 -3.55 9.41
CA GLU A 41 0.00 -4.53 10.34
C GLU A 41 -1.21 -3.97 11.09
N LYS A 42 -1.10 -2.76 11.62
CA LYS A 42 -2.19 -2.06 12.31
C LYS A 42 -3.42 -1.86 11.41
N SER A 43 -3.18 -1.62 10.12
CA SER A 43 -4.21 -1.48 9.11
C SER A 43 -4.82 -2.81 8.63
N GLY A 44 -4.31 -3.97 9.07
CA GLY A 44 -4.82 -5.27 8.67
C GLY A 44 -4.61 -5.61 7.19
N VAL A 45 -3.72 -4.90 6.49
CA VAL A 45 -3.51 -5.11 5.04
C VAL A 45 -3.04 -6.54 4.74
N ASN A 46 -2.24 -7.12 5.64
CA ASN A 46 -1.75 -8.49 5.51
C ASN A 46 -2.83 -9.54 5.78
N GLU A 47 -3.90 -9.20 6.50
CA GLU A 47 -5.02 -10.13 6.79
C GLU A 47 -5.73 -10.54 5.48
N PHE A 48 -5.76 -9.66 4.47
CA PHE A 48 -6.31 -9.98 3.14
C PHE A 48 -5.58 -11.10 2.40
N LEU A 49 -4.34 -11.42 2.79
CA LEU A 49 -3.59 -12.53 2.20
C LEU A 49 -4.03 -13.89 2.77
N GLN A 50 -4.80 -13.89 3.86
CA GLN A 50 -5.32 -15.11 4.46
C GLN A 50 -6.65 -15.50 3.81
N PRO A 51 -6.85 -16.79 3.47
CA PRO A 51 -8.16 -17.28 3.08
C PRO A 51 -9.19 -16.99 4.19
N THR A 52 -10.37 -16.52 3.80
CA THR A 52 -11.46 -16.26 4.75
C THR A 52 -11.93 -17.55 5.44
N ALA A 53 -11.99 -18.65 4.70
CA ALA A 53 -12.36 -19.96 5.23
C ALA A 53 -11.12 -20.78 5.58
N ALA A 54 -11.14 -21.46 6.71
CA ALA A 54 -10.11 -22.40 7.10
C ALA A 54 -10.08 -23.62 6.15
N LYS A 55 -8.95 -24.31 6.12
CA LYS A 55 -8.79 -25.49 5.27
C LYS A 55 -9.77 -26.60 5.70
N GLY A 56 -10.69 -26.95 4.79
CA GLY A 56 -11.69 -27.99 5.03
C GLY A 56 -12.94 -27.49 5.76
N GLU A 57 -13.03 -26.20 6.04
CA GLU A 57 -14.23 -25.58 6.59
C GLU A 57 -15.36 -25.53 5.55
N GLY A 58 -16.54 -25.99 5.95
CA GLY A 58 -17.74 -25.95 5.13
C GLY A 58 -18.65 -24.79 5.50
N TRP A 59 -19.71 -24.59 4.71
CA TRP A 59 -20.66 -23.51 4.94
C TRP A 59 -21.47 -23.66 6.24
N LYS A 60 -21.63 -24.89 6.75
CA LYS A 60 -22.41 -25.14 7.98
C LYS A 60 -21.66 -24.65 9.20
N GLU A 61 -20.36 -24.88 9.23
CA GLU A 61 -19.45 -24.40 10.26
C GLU A 61 -19.47 -22.86 10.30
N ILE A 62 -19.27 -22.21 9.14
CA ILE A 62 -19.31 -20.74 9.01
C ILE A 62 -20.67 -20.18 9.46
N ALA A 63 -21.78 -20.79 9.03
CA ALA A 63 -23.12 -20.32 9.38
C ALA A 63 -23.46 -20.47 10.87
N SER A 64 -22.71 -21.28 11.61
CA SER A 64 -22.89 -21.50 13.05
C SER A 64 -22.10 -20.53 13.92
N GLU A 65 -21.18 -19.75 13.35
CA GLU A 65 -20.39 -18.78 14.09
C GLU A 65 -21.22 -17.57 14.56
N SER A 66 -20.98 -17.13 15.79
CA SER A 66 -21.52 -15.87 16.31
C SER A 66 -20.46 -14.78 16.24
N PHE A 67 -20.79 -13.66 15.62
CA PHE A 67 -19.89 -12.51 15.46
C PHE A 67 -20.51 -11.23 16.00
N ASP A 68 -19.75 -10.48 16.81
CA ASP A 68 -20.19 -9.19 17.37
C ASP A 68 -19.90 -8.06 16.39
N LEU A 69 -20.93 -7.69 15.61
CA LEU A 69 -20.86 -6.62 14.61
C LEU A 69 -20.61 -5.24 15.23
N GLU A 70 -21.17 -4.96 16.40
CA GLU A 70 -21.07 -3.66 17.06
C GLU A 70 -19.68 -3.43 17.64
N ALA A 71 -19.08 -4.49 18.21
CA ALA A 71 -17.68 -4.44 18.63
C ALA A 71 -16.74 -4.30 17.42
N ALA A 72 -16.97 -5.08 16.36
CA ALA A 72 -16.15 -5.03 15.15
C ALA A 72 -16.19 -3.66 14.46
N GLY A 73 -17.36 -3.02 14.39
CA GLY A 73 -17.53 -1.70 13.78
C GLY A 73 -16.77 -0.57 14.46
N LYS A 74 -16.34 -0.75 15.71
CA LYS A 74 -15.52 0.23 16.45
C LYS A 74 -14.04 0.18 16.08
N ARG A 75 -13.60 -0.83 15.32
CA ARG A 75 -12.20 -0.97 14.88
C ARG A 75 -11.81 0.18 13.96
N GLY A 76 -10.75 0.90 14.31
CA GLY A 76 -10.07 1.83 13.41
C GLY A 76 -9.07 1.09 12.53
N TYR A 77 -9.01 1.43 11.24
CA TYR A 77 -8.04 0.85 10.29
C TYR A 77 -6.77 1.69 10.12
N HIS A 78 -6.72 2.89 10.70
CA HIS A 78 -5.49 3.70 10.76
C HIS A 78 -4.83 4.01 9.41
N TYR A 79 -5.59 4.02 8.30
CA TYR A 79 -5.04 4.26 6.97
C TYR A 79 -4.38 5.64 6.82
N GLU A 80 -4.85 6.66 7.53
CA GLU A 80 -4.23 7.99 7.49
C GLU A 80 -2.76 7.97 7.93
N GLU A 81 -2.40 7.14 8.93
CA GLU A 81 -1.02 6.98 9.38
C GLU A 81 -0.16 6.33 8.29
N LEU A 82 -0.70 5.32 7.61
CA LEU A 82 -0.03 4.63 6.51
C LEU A 82 0.13 5.53 5.27
N ASP A 83 -0.92 6.28 4.92
CA ASP A 83 -0.96 7.17 3.75
C ASP A 83 -0.01 8.35 3.93
N GLN A 84 0.06 8.91 5.14
CA GLN A 84 1.00 9.97 5.46
C GLN A 84 2.46 9.49 5.34
N LEU A 85 2.78 8.29 5.85
CA LEU A 85 4.10 7.69 5.65
C LEU A 85 4.40 7.51 4.16
N ALA A 86 3.45 6.98 3.38
CA ALA A 86 3.63 6.82 1.93
C ALA A 86 3.91 8.17 1.24
N LEU A 87 3.20 9.24 1.65
CA LEU A 87 3.40 10.58 1.13
C LEU A 87 4.78 11.14 1.48
N GLU A 88 5.22 11.01 2.74
CA GLU A 88 6.54 11.45 3.20
C GLU A 88 7.65 10.82 2.36
N TYR A 89 7.56 9.51 2.13
CA TYR A 89 8.46 8.77 1.24
C TYR A 89 8.40 9.25 -0.22
N LEU A 90 7.20 9.51 -0.73
CA LEU A 90 7.00 9.99 -2.10
C LEU A 90 7.58 11.39 -2.32
N ILE A 91 7.47 12.30 -1.35
CA ILE A 91 7.94 13.69 -1.49
C ILE A 91 9.35 13.93 -0.96
N GLY A 92 9.94 12.97 -0.25
CA GLY A 92 11.36 13.02 0.14
C GLY A 92 11.65 13.66 1.51
N VAL A 93 10.73 13.55 2.48
CA VAL A 93 10.84 14.17 3.81
C VAL A 93 10.80 13.16 4.97
N TYR A 94 11.16 11.90 4.68
CA TYR A 94 10.99 10.73 5.53
C TYR A 94 12.19 10.40 6.44
#